data_AF-L0R6Q8-F1
#
_entry.id   AF-L0R6Q8-F1
#
_cell.length_a   1.000
_cell.length_b   1.000
_cell.length_c   1.000
_cell.angle_alpha   90.00
_cell.angle_beta   90.00
_cell.angle_gamma   90.00
#
_symmetry.space_group_name_H-M   'P 1'
#
loop_
_entity.id
_entity.type
_entity.pdbx_description
1 polymer ?
#
loop_
_entity_poly.entity_id
_entity_poly.type
_entity_poly.pdbx_seq_one_letter_code
_entity_poly.pdbx_strand_id
1 'polypeptide(L)'
;MLMKSKASSPFWMPIYAFLAAVITGGLILKLDVCHPGKELSFLDAIFTATSAVCVTGLAVVDTGAFFSRTGQSVILCLIQLGGLGIMTYASLVIYLLGKKVSAADRIAVSQTLIHDPSFNMGKFVVGVVTAVLSFEAIGALLLNRMDPVGFHLYSAVFHSVSAFCNAGFSLYSDSLTTWKDHLGINAVFMVLIIMGGLGFYVMTELWQKLGNFICRRKTEVTAHAFSWHTRVVLETSFFLIAAGGIVLFLTEGMKPHSLKGSNFNELAALFQSVTCRTAGFNSVEISSLTNISLLIMISLMLIGGSPGSCAGGLKTTTFRTWLAFIISKIKGHSQVRVGWYALTRESVNRALTLLTLASVILGSAIVLLSLTEGSHLPHIEARGHFIEITFEAVSAFATVGLSTGLTPGLSDAGKIIIIILMFVGRLGPVWLLTAINSWQSEPRFRLPEDDLPLG
;
A
#
# COMPACT_ATOMS: atom_id res chain seq x y z
N MET A 1 -37.87 15.17 -9.81
CA MET A 1 -36.79 14.20 -9.51
C MET A 1 -35.48 14.85 -9.96
N LEU A 2 -34.83 15.60 -9.06
CA LEU A 2 -33.61 16.34 -9.39
C LEU A 2 -32.53 15.34 -9.83
N MET A 3 -32.07 15.45 -11.07
CA MET A 3 -30.88 14.75 -11.55
C MET A 3 -29.71 15.22 -10.69
N LYS A 4 -29.43 14.51 -9.59
CA LYS A 4 -28.17 14.64 -8.87
C LYS A 4 -27.07 14.47 -9.91
N SER A 5 -26.21 15.48 -10.07
CA SER A 5 -25.09 15.39 -11.00
C SER A 5 -24.29 14.11 -10.68
N LYS A 6 -23.86 13.37 -11.70
CA LYS A 6 -23.12 12.10 -11.51
C LYS A 6 -21.88 12.26 -10.62
N ALA A 7 -21.33 13.48 -10.51
CA ALA A 7 -20.22 13.84 -9.62
C ALA A 7 -20.59 13.95 -8.12
N SER A 8 -21.88 13.98 -7.78
CA SER A 8 -22.37 13.92 -6.38
C SER A 8 -22.67 12.51 -5.88
N SER A 9 -22.32 11.49 -6.67
CA SER A 9 -22.48 10.10 -6.28
C SER A 9 -21.59 9.78 -5.06
N PRO A 10 -22.06 8.95 -4.10
CA PRO A 10 -21.28 8.58 -2.91
C PRO A 10 -19.90 8.03 -3.21
N PHE A 11 -19.68 7.52 -4.43
CA PHE A 11 -18.40 6.99 -4.86
C PHE A 11 -17.29 8.05 -5.04
N TRP A 12 -17.64 9.31 -5.28
CA TRP A 12 -16.67 10.39 -5.48
C TRP A 12 -16.24 11.07 -4.16
N MET A 13 -17.05 10.94 -3.10
CA MET A 13 -16.76 11.59 -1.80
C MET A 13 -15.37 11.24 -1.24
N PRO A 14 -14.90 9.97 -1.28
CA PRO A 14 -13.58 9.64 -0.75
C PRO A 14 -12.45 10.26 -1.58
N ILE A 15 -12.62 10.39 -2.90
CA ILE A 15 -11.65 11.02 -3.80
C ILE A 15 -11.48 12.49 -3.45
N TYR A 16 -12.60 13.22 -3.26
CA TYR A 16 -12.55 14.62 -2.86
C TYR A 16 -11.97 14.82 -1.47
N ALA A 17 -12.29 13.94 -0.51
CA ALA A 17 -11.73 14.01 0.83
C ALA A 17 -10.21 13.81 0.82
N PHE A 18 -9.71 12.83 0.05
CA PHE A 18 -8.27 12.62 -0.13
C PHE A 18 -7.61 13.84 -0.78
N LEU A 19 -8.17 14.35 -1.87
CA LEU A 19 -7.63 15.53 -2.56
C LEU A 19 -7.60 16.76 -1.63
N ALA A 20 -8.65 16.98 -0.85
CA ALA A 20 -8.70 18.06 0.12
C ALA A 20 -7.64 17.90 1.22
N ALA A 21 -7.40 16.68 1.72
CA ALA A 21 -6.36 16.40 2.70
C ALA A 21 -4.96 16.66 2.11
N VAL A 22 -4.70 16.28 0.86
CA VAL A 22 -3.44 16.54 0.16
C VAL A 22 -3.20 18.05 0.01
N ILE A 23 -4.18 18.80 -0.49
CA ILE A 23 -4.04 20.25 -0.72
C ILE A 23 -3.86 20.98 0.62
N THR A 24 -4.71 20.67 1.62
CA THR A 24 -4.63 21.31 2.93
C THR A 24 -3.32 20.97 3.63
N GLY A 25 -2.89 19.70 3.57
CA GLY A 25 -1.62 19.24 4.10
C GLY A 25 -0.43 19.94 3.44
N GLY A 26 -0.42 20.06 2.11
CA GLY A 26 0.62 20.77 1.37
C GLY A 26 0.69 22.25 1.71
N LEU A 27 -0.45 22.92 1.85
CA LEU A 27 -0.51 24.33 2.29
C LEU A 27 0.03 24.52 3.72
N ILE A 28 -0.29 23.61 4.65
CA ILE A 28 0.22 23.67 6.02
C ILE A 28 1.73 23.38 6.04
N LEU A 29 2.20 22.39 5.27
CA LEU A 29 3.62 22.05 5.20
C LEU A 29 4.47 23.17 4.60
N LYS A 30 3.87 24.04 3.78
CA LYS A 30 4.53 25.21 3.18
C LYS A 30 4.73 26.39 4.15
N LEU A 31 4.11 26.35 5.33
CA LEU A 31 4.29 27.39 6.35
C LEU A 31 5.69 27.32 6.95
N ASP A 32 6.34 28.47 7.15
CA ASP A 32 7.72 28.56 7.65
C ASP A 32 7.95 27.85 9.00
N VAL A 33 6.91 27.72 9.82
CA VAL A 33 6.96 26.98 11.10
C VAL A 33 7.32 25.51 10.89
N CYS A 34 6.97 24.94 9.74
CA CYS A 34 7.25 23.55 9.38
C CYS A 34 8.69 23.32 8.91
N HIS A 35 9.39 24.36 8.44
CA HIS A 35 10.75 24.26 7.89
C HIS A 35 11.53 25.59 8.12
N PRO A 36 11.82 25.95 9.38
CA PRO A 36 12.38 27.26 9.71
C PRO A 36 13.75 27.46 9.05
N GLY A 37 13.89 28.55 8.29
CA GLY A 37 15.13 28.90 7.59
C GLY A 37 15.42 28.07 6.33
N LYS A 38 14.46 27.28 5.84
CA LYS A 38 14.59 26.49 4.60
C LYS A 38 13.44 26.82 3.66
N GLU A 39 13.73 26.87 2.36
CA GLU A 39 12.72 27.04 1.33
C GLU A 39 12.24 25.68 0.82
N LEU A 40 10.91 25.50 0.76
CA LEU A 40 10.26 24.32 0.19
C LEU A 40 9.42 24.74 -1.02
N SER A 41 9.63 24.16 -2.20
CA SER A 41 8.76 24.47 -3.35
C SER A 41 7.31 24.07 -3.06
N PHE A 42 6.35 24.78 -3.66
CA PHE A 42 4.93 24.39 -3.54
C PHE A 42 4.69 22.97 -4.07
N LEU A 43 5.39 22.61 -5.16
CA LEU A 43 5.29 21.26 -5.73
C LEU A 43 5.84 20.20 -4.78
N ASP A 44 6.96 20.48 -4.10
CA ASP A 44 7.56 19.56 -3.12
C ASP A 44 6.67 19.41 -1.88
N ALA A 45 6.02 20.49 -1.44
CA ALA A 45 5.06 20.43 -0.34
C ALA A 45 3.84 19.54 -0.71
N ILE A 46 3.31 19.69 -1.92
CA ILE A 46 2.22 18.83 -2.43
C ILE A 46 2.71 17.39 -2.63
N PHE A 47 3.94 17.17 -3.09
CA PHE A 47 4.54 15.85 -3.21
C PHE A 47 4.60 15.15 -1.85
N THR A 48 5.19 15.79 -0.85
CA THR A 48 5.31 15.24 0.51
C THR A 48 3.94 15.00 1.13
N ALA A 49 3.00 15.93 0.98
CA ALA A 49 1.63 15.75 1.46
C ALA A 49 0.91 14.59 0.76
N THR A 50 1.07 14.45 -0.56
CA THR A 50 0.50 13.33 -1.33
C THR A 50 1.09 12.02 -0.84
N SER A 51 2.42 11.95 -0.69
CA SER A 51 3.12 10.75 -0.22
C SER A 51 2.68 10.36 1.20
N ALA A 52 2.51 11.33 2.11
CA ALA A 52 2.03 11.08 3.47
C ALA A 52 0.57 10.59 3.50
N VAL A 53 -0.36 11.26 2.80
CA VAL A 53 -1.78 10.87 2.76
C VAL A 53 -2.00 9.57 1.98
N CYS A 54 -1.24 9.36 0.90
CA CYS A 54 -1.29 8.10 0.16
C CYS A 54 -0.56 6.97 0.85
N VAL A 55 0.20 7.30 1.90
CA VAL A 55 0.95 6.34 2.69
C VAL A 55 1.96 5.61 1.80
N THR A 56 2.66 6.39 0.97
CA THR A 56 3.65 5.89 0.01
C THR A 56 5.02 5.84 0.66
N GLY A 57 5.55 6.97 1.13
CA GLY A 57 6.88 7.04 1.76
C GLY A 57 8.00 7.60 0.87
N LEU A 58 7.72 7.93 -0.39
CA LEU A 58 8.66 8.68 -1.23
C LEU A 58 8.77 10.11 -0.71
N ALA A 59 10.00 10.63 -0.60
CA ALA A 59 10.26 11.98 -0.13
C ALA A 59 11.32 12.66 -1.00
N VAL A 60 10.99 13.86 -1.51
CA VAL A 60 11.94 14.69 -2.28
C VAL A 60 12.98 15.34 -1.36
N VAL A 61 12.60 15.58 -0.11
CA VAL A 61 13.48 16.10 0.94
C VAL A 61 13.46 15.18 2.15
N ASP A 62 14.59 15.11 2.85
CA ASP A 62 14.74 14.30 4.06
C ASP A 62 13.73 14.72 5.15
N THR A 63 12.91 13.79 5.62
CA THR A 63 11.82 14.12 6.57
C THR A 63 12.33 14.54 7.94
N GLY A 64 13.38 13.89 8.44
CA GLY A 64 13.95 14.13 9.75
C GLY A 64 14.78 15.40 9.81
N ALA A 65 15.61 15.61 8.80
CA ALA A 65 16.55 16.72 8.74
C ALA A 65 15.89 18.01 8.21
N PHE A 66 14.95 17.92 7.27
CA PHE A 66 14.34 19.10 6.65
C PHE A 66 13.24 19.73 7.51
N PHE A 67 12.27 18.93 7.97
CA PHE A 67 11.10 19.43 8.67
C PHE A 67 11.34 19.61 10.18
N SER A 68 10.76 20.66 10.74
CA SER A 68 10.68 20.86 12.19
C SER A 68 9.74 19.82 12.83
N ARG A 69 9.73 19.75 14.17
CA ARG A 69 8.77 18.88 14.89
C ARG A 69 7.31 19.17 14.52
N THR A 70 6.98 20.43 14.22
CA THR A 70 5.65 20.80 13.75
C THR A 70 5.36 20.20 12.38
N GLY A 71 6.29 20.32 11.42
CA GLY A 71 6.15 19.72 10.09
C GLY A 71 6.07 18.20 10.13
N GLN A 72 6.91 17.56 10.95
CA GLN A 72 6.87 16.12 11.18
C GLN A 72 5.54 15.68 11.81
N SER A 73 4.97 16.47 12.73
CA SER A 73 3.65 16.18 13.32
C SER A 73 2.53 16.29 12.28
N VAL A 74 2.61 17.25 11.34
CA VAL A 74 1.68 17.36 10.22
C VAL A 74 1.78 16.14 9.32
N ILE A 75 2.99 15.71 8.95
CA ILE A 75 3.21 14.48 8.18
C ILE A 75 2.62 13.26 8.91
N LEU A 76 2.86 13.14 10.21
CA LEU A 76 2.31 12.06 11.03
C LEU A 76 0.78 12.04 11.02
N CYS A 77 0.14 13.20 11.15
CA CYS A 77 -1.32 13.32 11.03
C CYS A 77 -1.80 12.91 9.63
N LEU A 78 -1.14 13.36 8.57
CA LEU A 78 -1.49 12.98 7.19
C LEU A 78 -1.33 11.46 6.97
N ILE A 79 -0.30 10.85 7.53
CA ILE A 79 -0.10 9.39 7.52
C ILE A 79 -1.27 8.69 8.22
N GLN A 80 -1.66 9.13 9.42
CA GLN A 80 -2.77 8.53 10.14
C GLN A 80 -4.09 8.66 9.37
N LEU A 81 -4.33 9.83 8.78
CA LEU A 81 -5.49 10.07 7.94
C LEU A 81 -5.45 9.22 6.66
N GLY A 82 -4.28 8.97 6.09
CA GLY A 82 -4.13 8.06 4.97
C GLY A 82 -4.35 6.59 5.35
N GLY A 83 -3.76 6.18 6.47
CA GLY A 83 -3.58 4.80 6.92
C GLY A 83 -4.88 4.09 7.26
N LEU A 84 -5.86 4.79 7.85
CA LEU A 84 -7.20 4.21 8.09
C LEU A 84 -7.89 3.77 6.78
N GLY A 85 -7.45 4.31 5.64
CA GLY A 85 -7.84 3.86 4.31
C GLY A 85 -9.16 4.44 3.83
N ILE A 86 -9.30 4.52 2.51
CA ILE A 86 -10.44 5.13 1.81
C ILE A 86 -11.78 4.51 2.24
N MET A 87 -11.79 3.20 2.52
CA MET A 87 -13.01 2.48 2.88
C MET A 87 -13.48 2.82 4.29
N THR A 88 -12.56 2.99 5.24
CA THR A 88 -12.88 3.46 6.59
C THR A 88 -13.28 4.93 6.56
N TYR A 89 -12.65 5.77 5.72
CA TYR A 89 -13.06 7.16 5.52
C TYR A 89 -14.44 7.31 4.92
N ALA A 90 -14.73 6.60 3.82
CA ALA A 90 -16.05 6.57 3.21
C ALA A 90 -17.09 6.16 4.25
N SER A 91 -16.78 5.15 5.06
CA SER A 91 -17.68 4.66 6.08
C SER A 91 -17.88 5.64 7.24
N LEU A 92 -16.80 6.24 7.73
CA LEU A 92 -16.82 7.24 8.80
C LEU A 92 -17.60 8.48 8.37
N VAL A 93 -17.37 8.98 7.15
CA VAL A 93 -18.09 10.13 6.59
C VAL A 93 -19.58 9.82 6.44
N ILE A 94 -19.95 8.66 5.92
CA ILE A 94 -21.36 8.22 5.82
C ILE A 94 -22.01 8.08 7.20
N TYR A 95 -21.26 7.61 8.20
CA TYR A 95 -21.72 7.46 9.57
C TYR A 95 -21.94 8.83 10.25
N LEU A 96 -20.95 9.73 10.18
CA LEU A 96 -20.99 11.07 10.78
C LEU A 96 -22.04 11.98 10.13
N LEU A 97 -22.24 11.87 8.81
CA LEU A 97 -23.26 12.64 8.09
C LEU A 97 -24.70 12.18 8.38
N GLY A 98 -24.90 11.05 9.08
CA GLY A 98 -26.21 10.62 9.57
C GLY A 98 -27.27 10.36 8.47
N LYS A 99 -28.56 10.45 8.84
CA LYS A 99 -29.79 10.04 8.10
C LYS A 99 -30.00 10.62 6.68
N LYS A 100 -29.04 11.36 6.10
CA LYS A 100 -29.15 11.97 4.76
C LYS A 100 -28.66 11.08 3.62
N VAL A 101 -28.01 9.96 3.93
CA VAL A 101 -27.60 8.95 2.94
C VAL A 101 -28.71 7.89 2.84
N SER A 102 -29.18 7.61 1.62
CA SER A 102 -30.26 6.64 1.38
C SER A 102 -29.89 5.26 1.94
N ALA A 103 -30.89 4.50 2.41
CA ALA A 103 -30.68 3.11 2.80
C ALA A 103 -30.10 2.27 1.65
N ALA A 104 -30.46 2.59 0.40
CA ALA A 104 -29.88 1.95 -0.80
C ALA A 104 -28.38 2.26 -0.96
N ASP A 105 -27.95 3.48 -0.66
CA ASP A 105 -26.54 3.87 -0.73
C ASP A 105 -25.74 3.20 0.40
N ARG A 106 -26.33 3.04 1.60
CA ARG A 106 -25.73 2.28 2.70
C ARG A 106 -25.61 0.80 2.37
N ILE A 107 -26.62 0.21 1.75
CA ILE A 107 -26.64 -1.20 1.33
C ILE A 107 -25.66 -1.44 0.17
N ALA A 108 -25.57 -0.53 -0.80
CA ALA A 108 -24.61 -0.63 -1.89
C ALA A 108 -23.17 -0.58 -1.36
N VAL A 109 -22.88 0.36 -0.45
CA VAL A 109 -21.56 0.45 0.20
C VAL A 109 -21.28 -0.79 1.05
N SER A 110 -22.23 -1.27 1.85
CA SER A 110 -22.05 -2.48 2.66
C SER A 110 -21.85 -3.73 1.80
N GLN A 111 -22.66 -3.95 0.76
CA GLN A 111 -22.58 -5.11 -0.13
C GLN A 111 -21.29 -5.14 -0.96
N THR A 112 -20.77 -3.97 -1.36
CA THR A 112 -19.51 -3.90 -2.13
C THR A 112 -18.28 -4.13 -1.24
N LEU A 113 -18.39 -3.87 0.07
CA LEU A 113 -17.26 -3.85 0.99
C LEU A 113 -17.19 -5.08 1.90
N ILE A 114 -18.31 -5.60 2.40
CA ILE A 114 -18.38 -6.72 3.35
C ILE A 114 -19.64 -7.53 3.07
N HIS A 115 -19.49 -8.78 2.66
CA HIS A 115 -20.58 -9.72 2.34
C HIS A 115 -21.42 -10.16 3.57
N ASP A 116 -21.65 -9.28 4.55
CA ASP A 116 -22.41 -9.60 5.75
C ASP A 116 -23.56 -8.58 5.97
N PRO A 117 -24.83 -8.99 5.80
CA PRO A 117 -25.99 -8.15 6.02
C PRO A 117 -26.25 -7.79 7.50
N SER A 118 -25.55 -8.40 8.46
CA SER A 118 -25.64 -8.08 9.90
C SER A 118 -24.66 -7.00 10.39
N PHE A 119 -23.90 -6.42 9.46
CA PHE A 119 -22.76 -5.58 9.77
C PHE A 119 -23.13 -4.22 10.40
N ASN A 120 -22.69 -4.00 11.65
CA ASN A 120 -22.80 -2.71 12.32
C ASN A 120 -21.59 -1.84 12.02
N MET A 121 -21.77 -0.91 11.08
CA MET A 121 -20.78 0.03 10.58
C MET A 121 -20.11 0.87 11.68
N GLY A 122 -20.86 1.31 12.69
CA GLY A 122 -20.32 2.11 13.80
C GLY A 122 -19.38 1.31 14.69
N LYS A 123 -19.78 0.09 15.07
CA LYS A 123 -18.93 -0.83 15.85
C LYS A 123 -17.66 -1.21 15.08
N PHE A 124 -17.77 -1.40 13.77
CA PHE A 124 -16.61 -1.67 12.93
C PHE A 124 -15.61 -0.52 12.91
N VAL A 125 -16.06 0.71 12.67
CA VAL A 125 -15.18 1.89 12.63
C VAL A 125 -14.47 2.09 13.97
N VAL A 126 -15.19 2.01 15.09
CA VAL A 126 -14.59 2.09 16.43
C VAL A 126 -13.59 0.95 16.65
N GLY A 127 -13.97 -0.29 16.28
CA GLY A 127 -13.09 -1.45 16.36
C GLY A 127 -11.79 -1.27 15.57
N VAL A 128 -11.87 -0.75 14.34
CA VAL A 128 -10.71 -0.45 13.50
C VAL A 128 -9.81 0.58 14.17
N VAL A 129 -10.34 1.74 14.56
CA VAL A 129 -9.56 2.82 15.18
C VAL A 129 -8.90 2.34 16.48
N THR A 130 -9.64 1.62 17.33
CA THR A 130 -9.07 1.08 18.58
C THR A 130 -7.98 0.05 18.33
N ALA A 131 -8.13 -0.81 17.31
CA ALA A 131 -7.11 -1.78 16.94
C ALA A 131 -5.84 -1.08 16.45
N VAL A 132 -5.96 -0.12 15.52
CA VAL A 132 -4.85 0.68 14.99
C VAL A 132 -4.07 1.34 16.12
N LEU A 133 -4.75 2.13 16.96
CA LEU A 133 -4.10 2.84 18.07
C LEU A 133 -3.46 1.89 19.09
N SER A 134 -4.02 0.69 19.27
CA SER A 134 -3.44 -0.32 20.17
C SER A 134 -2.13 -0.89 19.62
N PHE A 135 -2.09 -1.28 18.34
CA PHE A 135 -0.85 -1.77 17.72
C PHE A 135 0.22 -0.69 17.67
N GLU A 136 -0.15 0.55 17.36
CA GLU A 136 0.75 1.70 17.35
C GLU A 136 1.32 2.01 18.75
N ALA A 137 0.48 1.98 19.80
CA ALA A 137 0.94 2.21 21.16
C ALA A 137 1.89 1.11 21.64
N ILE A 138 1.56 -0.16 21.36
CA ILE A 138 2.42 -1.31 21.71
C ILE A 138 3.74 -1.24 20.94
N GLY A 139 3.70 -0.95 19.64
CA GLY A 139 4.89 -0.81 18.80
C GLY A 139 5.80 0.32 19.29
N ALA A 140 5.25 1.50 19.56
CA ALA A 140 5.99 2.63 20.10
C ALA A 140 6.62 2.31 21.46
N LEU A 141 5.90 1.64 22.36
CA LEU A 141 6.43 1.23 23.66
C LEU A 141 7.60 0.25 23.51
N LEU A 142 7.47 -0.76 22.63
CA LEU A 142 8.52 -1.75 22.40
C LEU A 142 9.76 -1.11 21.77
N LEU A 143 9.60 -0.25 20.76
CA LEU A 143 10.72 0.48 20.14
C LEU A 143 11.46 1.33 21.18
N ASN A 144 10.74 2.13 21.96
CA ASN A 144 11.33 2.97 23.00
C ASN A 144 12.03 2.14 24.09
N ARG A 145 11.49 0.97 24.44
CA ARG A 145 12.08 0.11 25.47
C ARG A 145 13.35 -0.58 25.01
N MET A 146 13.45 -0.91 23.72
CA MET A 146 14.59 -1.61 23.13
C MET A 146 15.77 -0.68 22.85
N ASP A 147 15.51 0.51 22.32
CA ASP A 147 16.52 1.54 22.11
C ASP A 147 15.94 2.93 22.44
N PRO A 148 16.02 3.37 23.72
CA PRO A 148 15.50 4.66 24.14
C PRO A 148 16.26 5.85 23.55
N VAL A 149 17.51 5.66 23.12
CA VAL A 149 18.38 6.72 22.61
C VAL A 149 18.03 7.00 21.15
N GLY A 150 17.95 5.95 20.34
CA GLY A 150 17.39 6.04 18.99
C GLY A 150 15.92 6.44 19.07
N PHE A 151 15.07 5.52 19.49
CA PHE A 151 13.62 5.70 19.52
C PHE A 151 13.15 6.35 20.83
N HIS A 152 13.53 7.60 21.05
CA HIS A 152 12.89 8.44 22.08
C HIS A 152 11.38 8.57 21.82
N LEU A 153 10.59 8.92 22.84
CA LEU A 153 9.11 8.79 22.82
C LEU A 153 8.44 9.30 21.53
N TYR A 154 8.81 10.50 21.07
CA TYR A 154 8.27 11.07 19.82
C TYR A 154 8.65 10.25 18.58
N SER A 155 9.94 9.91 18.44
CA SER A 155 10.43 9.07 17.33
C SER A 155 9.80 7.69 17.35
N ALA A 156 9.64 7.07 18.53
CA ALA A 156 9.01 5.76 18.66
C ALA A 156 7.54 5.78 18.19
N VAL A 157 6.78 6.82 18.58
CA VAL A 157 5.39 7.01 18.12
C VAL A 157 5.35 7.24 16.61
N PHE A 158 6.19 8.14 16.09
CA PHE A 158 6.24 8.45 14.67
C PHE A 158 6.51 7.20 13.82
N HIS A 159 7.56 6.45 14.17
CA HIS A 159 7.93 5.25 13.44
C HIS A 159 6.93 4.11 13.62
N SER A 160 6.30 3.98 14.80
CA SER A 160 5.29 2.93 14.99
C SER A 160 4.03 3.20 14.18
N VAL A 161 3.57 4.45 14.11
CA VAL A 161 2.45 4.86 13.25
C VAL A 161 2.82 4.67 11.78
N SER A 162 3.99 5.16 11.38
CA SER A 162 4.49 5.02 10.01
C SER A 162 4.61 3.53 9.61
N ALA A 163 5.10 2.66 10.49
CA ALA A 163 5.19 1.23 10.24
C ALA A 163 3.84 0.52 10.16
N PHE A 164 2.91 0.81 11.07
CA PHE A 164 1.59 0.18 11.06
C PHE A 164 0.71 0.68 9.90
N CYS A 165 0.81 1.96 9.57
CA CYS A 165 0.10 2.52 8.42
C CYS A 165 0.73 2.10 7.08
N ASN A 166 1.93 1.51 7.10
CA ASN A 166 2.72 1.18 5.91
C ASN A 166 3.16 2.43 5.13
N ALA A 167 3.68 3.44 5.82
CA ALA A 167 3.92 4.77 5.26
C ALA A 167 5.34 5.03 4.78
N GLY A 168 6.34 4.29 5.27
CA GLY A 168 7.75 4.43 4.85
C GLY A 168 8.47 5.69 5.30
N PHE A 169 7.78 6.65 5.92
CA PHE A 169 8.43 7.84 6.48
C PHE A 169 9.27 7.48 7.69
N SER A 170 10.54 7.88 7.67
CA SER A 170 11.48 7.80 8.78
C SER A 170 11.90 9.21 9.23
N LEU A 171 12.21 9.36 10.52
CA LEU A 171 12.87 10.58 11.03
C LEU A 171 14.39 10.50 10.92
N TYR A 172 14.94 9.38 10.46
CA TYR A 172 16.37 9.22 10.24
C TYR A 172 16.67 9.20 8.74
N SER A 173 17.73 9.90 8.34
CA SER A 173 18.17 9.99 6.95
C SER A 173 18.56 8.64 6.34
N ASP A 174 19.08 7.76 7.18
CA ASP A 174 19.50 6.41 6.83
C ASP A 174 18.37 5.38 7.07
N SER A 175 17.15 5.86 7.34
CA SER A 175 15.95 5.07 7.64
C SER A 175 16.16 4.08 8.80
N LEU A 176 16.35 2.79 8.50
CA LEU A 176 16.59 1.73 9.50
C LEU A 176 17.93 1.02 9.29
N THR A 177 18.79 1.53 8.42
CA THR A 177 20.09 0.89 8.12
C THR A 177 20.99 0.81 9.35
N THR A 178 20.95 1.81 10.25
CA THR A 178 21.62 1.76 11.56
C THR A 178 21.22 0.52 12.40
N TRP A 179 19.96 0.05 12.31
CA TRP A 179 19.46 -1.09 13.10
C TRP A 179 19.41 -2.40 12.32
N LYS A 180 20.11 -2.53 11.18
CA LYS A 180 20.04 -3.69 10.29
C LYS A 180 20.28 -5.05 10.99
N ASP A 181 21.15 -5.09 12.00
CA ASP A 181 21.51 -6.33 12.71
C ASP A 181 20.69 -6.52 14.01
N HIS A 182 19.88 -5.55 14.40
CA HIS A 182 19.13 -5.59 15.65
C HIS A 182 17.80 -6.33 15.45
N LEU A 183 17.78 -7.63 15.77
CA LEU A 183 16.62 -8.51 15.59
C LEU A 183 15.33 -7.95 16.21
N GLY A 184 15.41 -7.41 17.43
CA GLY A 184 14.26 -6.90 18.17
C GLY A 184 13.49 -5.78 17.45
N ILE A 185 14.21 -4.73 17.05
CA ILE A 185 13.65 -3.58 16.34
C ILE A 185 13.09 -4.01 14.98
N ASN A 186 13.86 -4.77 14.20
CA ASN A 186 13.37 -5.29 12.91
C ASN A 186 12.11 -6.14 13.08
N ALA A 187 12.02 -6.98 14.12
CA ALA A 187 10.82 -7.77 14.40
C ALA A 187 9.61 -6.89 14.71
N VAL A 188 9.76 -5.81 15.48
CA VAL A 188 8.67 -4.86 15.75
C VAL A 188 8.16 -4.22 14.45
N PHE A 189 9.06 -3.69 13.61
CA PHE A 189 8.69 -3.12 12.32
C PHE A 189 8.01 -4.15 11.41
N MET A 190 8.58 -5.35 11.26
CA MET A 190 8.01 -6.41 10.43
C MET A 190 6.60 -6.80 10.89
N VAL A 191 6.37 -6.91 12.20
CA VAL A 191 5.05 -7.24 12.75
C VAL A 191 4.06 -6.10 12.47
N LEU A 192 4.43 -4.84 12.72
CA LEU A 192 3.55 -3.70 12.45
C LEU A 192 3.16 -3.61 10.97
N ILE A 193 4.14 -3.77 10.07
CA ILE A 193 3.94 -3.75 8.62
C ILE A 193 3.01 -4.88 8.16
N ILE A 194 3.25 -6.10 8.67
CA ILE A 194 2.43 -7.26 8.31
C ILE A 194 1.00 -7.05 8.81
N MET A 195 0.82 -6.62 10.06
CA MET A 195 -0.51 -6.41 10.64
C MET A 195 -1.26 -5.30 9.90
N GLY A 196 -0.61 -4.17 9.60
CA GLY A 196 -1.14 -3.07 8.80
C GLY A 196 -1.57 -3.49 7.38
N GLY A 197 -0.85 -4.45 6.78
CA GLY A 197 -1.08 -4.94 5.42
C GLY A 197 -2.09 -6.09 5.26
N LEU A 198 -2.51 -6.77 6.34
CA LEU A 198 -3.40 -7.94 6.27
C LEU A 198 -4.89 -7.60 6.08
N GLY A 199 -5.29 -6.39 6.46
CA GLY A 199 -6.65 -5.90 6.36
C GLY A 199 -7.49 -6.08 7.61
N PHE A 200 -8.36 -5.13 7.89
CA PHE A 200 -9.09 -5.02 9.15
C PHE A 200 -9.99 -6.23 9.44
N TYR A 201 -10.63 -6.80 8.42
CA TYR A 201 -11.45 -8.01 8.59
C TYR A 201 -10.61 -9.18 9.13
N VAL A 202 -9.45 -9.43 8.51
CA VAL A 202 -8.51 -10.49 8.91
C VAL A 202 -7.99 -10.24 10.33
N MET A 203 -7.64 -8.99 10.64
CA MET A 203 -7.19 -8.61 11.98
C MET A 203 -8.27 -8.86 13.04
N THR A 204 -9.52 -8.48 12.79
CA THR A 204 -10.61 -8.70 13.77
C THR A 204 -10.86 -10.19 14.02
N GLU A 205 -10.81 -11.03 12.99
CA GLU A 205 -10.95 -12.49 13.13
C GLU A 205 -9.78 -13.08 13.93
N LEU A 206 -8.54 -12.65 13.64
CA LEU A 206 -7.35 -13.06 14.38
C LEU A 206 -7.46 -12.68 15.86
N TRP A 207 -7.89 -11.44 16.16
CA TRP A 207 -8.02 -10.95 17.52
C TRP A 207 -9.08 -11.71 18.33
N GLN A 208 -10.23 -12.00 17.72
CA GLN A 208 -11.29 -12.80 18.35
C GLN A 208 -10.80 -14.22 18.66
N LYS A 209 -10.12 -14.88 17.72
CA LYS A 209 -9.59 -16.23 17.94
C LYS A 209 -8.48 -16.25 18.99
N LEU A 210 -7.59 -15.25 18.99
CA LEU A 210 -6.55 -15.11 19.99
C LEU A 210 -7.13 -14.88 21.39
N GLY A 211 -8.13 -14.01 21.52
CA GLY A 211 -8.83 -13.77 22.80
C GLY A 211 -9.53 -15.03 23.33
N ASN A 212 -10.18 -15.81 22.45
CA ASN A 212 -10.81 -17.08 22.83
C ASN A 212 -9.78 -18.12 23.30
N PHE A 213 -8.61 -18.18 22.64
CA PHE A 213 -7.51 -19.05 23.03
C PHE A 213 -6.92 -18.66 24.39
N ILE A 214 -6.61 -17.37 24.59
CA ILE A 214 -6.01 -16.85 25.84
C ILE A 214 -6.97 -17.01 27.02
N CYS A 215 -8.24 -16.66 26.86
CA CYS A 215 -9.23 -16.74 27.93
C CYS A 215 -9.74 -18.17 28.21
N ARG A 216 -9.21 -19.19 27.51
CA ARG A 216 -9.63 -20.61 27.60
C ARG A 216 -11.16 -20.77 27.60
N ARG A 217 -11.87 -19.90 26.90
CA ARG A 217 -13.33 -20.01 26.79
C ARG A 217 -13.58 -21.31 26.01
N LYS A 218 -14.31 -22.24 26.62
CA LYS A 218 -14.83 -23.43 25.93
C LYS A 218 -15.83 -22.95 24.87
N THR A 219 -15.32 -22.53 23.72
CA THR A 219 -16.12 -22.50 22.50
C THR A 219 -16.47 -23.93 22.16
N GLU A 220 -17.76 -24.21 21.98
CA GLU A 220 -18.20 -25.41 21.26
C GLU A 220 -17.34 -25.54 20.01
N VAL A 221 -16.86 -26.75 19.75
CA VAL A 221 -15.97 -27.05 18.63
C VAL A 221 -16.74 -26.86 17.33
N THR A 222 -16.94 -25.62 16.89
CA THR A 222 -17.17 -25.33 15.47
C THR A 222 -15.80 -25.40 14.82
N ALA A 223 -15.49 -26.56 14.27
CA ALA A 223 -14.22 -27.01 13.70
C ALA A 223 -13.67 -26.18 12.51
N HIS A 224 -14.11 -24.93 12.30
CA HIS A 224 -13.68 -24.15 11.17
C HIS A 224 -12.43 -23.32 11.51
N ALA A 225 -11.28 -23.86 11.05
CA ALA A 225 -10.10 -23.09 10.67
C ALA A 225 -10.54 -21.82 9.92
N PHE A 226 -9.84 -20.71 10.13
CA PHE A 226 -10.11 -19.36 9.57
C PHE A 226 -11.06 -19.26 8.37
N SER A 227 -11.88 -18.20 8.33
CA SER A 227 -12.71 -17.90 7.17
C SER A 227 -11.89 -18.01 5.88
N TRP A 228 -12.54 -18.46 4.81
CA TRP A 228 -11.84 -18.72 3.54
C TRP A 228 -11.05 -17.50 3.06
N HIS A 229 -11.62 -16.29 3.20
CA HIS A 229 -10.93 -15.04 2.89
C HIS A 229 -9.65 -14.86 3.72
N THR A 230 -9.74 -14.99 5.05
CA THR A 230 -8.59 -14.86 5.95
C THR A 230 -7.52 -15.89 5.64
N ARG A 231 -7.91 -17.15 5.39
CA ARG A 231 -6.99 -18.21 5.00
C ARG A 231 -6.23 -17.86 3.72
N VAL A 232 -6.94 -17.42 2.67
CA VAL A 232 -6.32 -17.03 1.40
C VAL A 232 -5.36 -15.86 1.59
N VAL A 233 -5.73 -14.85 2.35
CA VAL A 233 -4.88 -13.69 2.65
C VAL A 233 -3.61 -14.09 3.40
N LEU A 234 -3.72 -14.92 4.43
CA LEU A 234 -2.58 -15.38 5.22
C LEU A 234 -1.64 -16.28 4.40
N GLU A 235 -2.19 -17.26 3.68
CA GLU A 235 -1.40 -18.17 2.82
C GLU A 235 -0.63 -17.40 1.75
N THR A 236 -1.29 -16.47 1.07
CA THR A 236 -0.67 -15.66 0.01
C THR A 236 0.38 -14.70 0.55
N SER A 237 0.08 -14.01 1.66
CA SER A 237 1.02 -13.11 2.34
C SER A 237 2.27 -13.83 2.80
N PHE A 238 2.09 -14.99 3.44
CA PHE A 238 3.19 -15.82 3.91
C PHE A 238 4.05 -16.33 2.75
N PHE A 239 3.41 -16.84 1.68
CA PHE A 239 4.12 -17.28 0.49
C PHE A 239 4.97 -16.18 -0.13
N LEU A 240 4.41 -14.98 -0.32
CA LEU A 240 5.14 -13.85 -0.91
C LEU A 240 6.32 -13.40 -0.03
N ILE A 241 6.12 -13.29 1.29
CA ILE A 241 7.19 -12.91 2.22
C ILE A 241 8.31 -13.95 2.24
N ALA A 242 7.95 -15.24 2.40
CA ALA A 242 8.93 -16.31 2.50
C ALA A 242 9.69 -16.52 1.18
N ALA A 243 8.97 -16.61 0.06
CA ALA A 243 9.58 -16.76 -1.26
C ALA A 243 10.44 -15.54 -1.60
N GLY A 244 9.94 -14.32 -1.38
CA GLY A 244 10.70 -13.10 -1.61
C GLY A 244 11.98 -13.03 -0.78
N GLY A 245 11.91 -13.38 0.51
CA GLY A 245 13.07 -13.36 1.40
C GLY A 245 14.13 -14.39 1.00
N ILE A 246 13.71 -15.61 0.63
CA ILE A 246 14.61 -16.65 0.13
C ILE A 246 15.30 -16.20 -1.16
N VAL A 247 14.53 -15.71 -2.14
CA VAL A 247 15.11 -15.33 -3.43
C VAL A 247 16.06 -14.13 -3.26
N LEU A 248 15.69 -13.11 -2.49
CA LEU A 248 16.57 -11.96 -2.21
C LEU A 248 17.84 -12.36 -1.48
N PHE A 249 17.75 -13.29 -0.52
CA PHE A 249 18.93 -13.82 0.17
C PHE A 249 19.87 -14.55 -0.80
N LEU A 250 19.33 -15.37 -1.69
CA LEU A 250 20.13 -16.10 -2.68
C LEU A 250 20.78 -15.17 -3.70
N THR A 251 20.03 -14.20 -4.24
CA THR A 251 20.56 -13.30 -5.30
C THR A 251 21.64 -12.38 -4.77
N GLU A 252 21.46 -11.81 -3.58
CA GLU A 252 22.48 -10.96 -2.95
C GLU A 252 23.65 -11.79 -2.40
N GLY A 253 23.40 -13.02 -1.95
CA GLY A 253 24.45 -13.96 -1.53
C GLY A 253 25.38 -14.40 -2.66
N MET A 254 24.94 -14.32 -3.92
CA MET A 254 25.74 -14.61 -5.10
C MET A 254 26.67 -13.45 -5.53
N LYS A 255 26.68 -12.32 -4.82
CA LYS A 255 27.58 -11.18 -5.11
C LYS A 255 29.05 -11.65 -5.13
N PRO A 256 29.86 -11.25 -6.14
CA PRO A 256 31.28 -11.58 -6.20
C PRO A 256 32.02 -11.14 -4.92
N HIS A 257 32.94 -11.97 -4.45
CA HIS A 257 33.65 -11.75 -3.19
C HIS A 257 34.45 -10.43 -3.14
N SER A 258 34.79 -9.87 -4.31
CA SER A 258 35.45 -8.58 -4.49
C SER A 258 34.55 -7.36 -4.24
N LEU A 259 33.23 -7.55 -4.16
CA LEU A 259 32.23 -6.50 -3.88
C LEU A 259 31.57 -6.68 -2.50
N LYS A 260 32.20 -7.45 -1.58
CA LYS A 260 31.70 -7.64 -0.21
C LYS A 260 31.82 -6.34 0.60
N GLY A 261 30.83 -5.47 0.45
CA GLY A 261 30.71 -4.18 1.16
C GLY A 261 29.53 -4.10 2.13
N SER A 262 28.57 -5.03 2.10
CA SER A 262 27.51 -5.07 3.10
C SER A 262 27.25 -6.52 3.52
N ASN A 263 27.26 -6.77 4.83
CA ASN A 263 26.80 -8.02 5.42
C ASN A 263 25.28 -8.12 5.21
N PHE A 264 24.85 -8.51 4.00
CA PHE A 264 23.47 -8.83 3.69
C PHE A 264 23.13 -10.15 4.38
N ASN A 265 22.50 -10.05 5.53
CA ASN A 265 22.13 -11.19 6.37
C ASN A 265 20.70 -11.66 6.07
N GLU A 266 20.34 -12.82 6.61
CA GLU A 266 19.00 -13.42 6.48
C GLU A 266 17.90 -12.47 6.97
N LEU A 267 18.20 -11.70 8.02
CA LEU A 267 17.29 -10.70 8.58
C LEU A 267 17.04 -9.55 7.61
N ALA A 268 18.07 -9.02 6.95
CA ALA A 268 17.94 -7.98 5.93
C ALA A 268 17.14 -8.49 4.74
N ALA A 269 17.40 -9.71 4.27
CA ALA A 269 16.63 -10.33 3.18
C ALA A 269 15.14 -10.45 3.53
N LEU A 270 14.84 -10.96 4.73
CA LEU A 270 13.47 -11.06 5.21
C LEU A 270 12.81 -9.69 5.37
N PHE A 271 13.52 -8.72 5.94
CA PHE A 271 13.03 -7.36 6.11
C PHE A 271 12.72 -6.70 4.77
N GLN A 272 13.59 -6.86 3.77
CA GLN A 272 13.38 -6.33 2.42
C GLN A 272 12.17 -6.99 1.73
N SER A 273 11.96 -8.29 1.95
CA SER A 273 10.75 -8.96 1.46
C SER A 273 9.47 -8.43 2.14
N VAL A 274 9.52 -8.20 3.45
CA VAL A 274 8.38 -7.63 4.20
C VAL A 274 8.11 -6.18 3.79
N THR A 275 9.15 -5.37 3.64
CA THR A 275 9.01 -3.93 3.33
C THR A 275 8.52 -3.68 1.91
N CYS A 276 8.82 -4.58 0.96
CA CYS A 276 8.21 -4.57 -0.39
C CYS A 276 6.68 -4.64 -0.35
N ARG A 277 6.07 -5.14 0.73
CA ARG A 277 4.62 -5.10 0.92
C ARG A 277 4.17 -3.75 1.46
N THR A 278 4.48 -2.71 0.70
CA THR A 278 4.04 -1.32 0.85
C THR A 278 4.59 -0.54 2.04
N ALA A 279 5.70 -0.91 2.67
CA ALA A 279 6.11 -0.26 3.92
C ALA A 279 7.20 0.79 3.82
N GLY A 280 8.05 0.75 2.80
CA GLY A 280 8.99 1.84 2.45
C GLY A 280 10.23 1.99 3.32
N PHE A 281 10.36 1.23 4.41
CA PHE A 281 11.57 1.25 5.22
C PHE A 281 12.70 0.46 4.56
N ASN A 282 13.90 1.02 4.58
CA ASN A 282 15.11 0.38 4.08
C ASN A 282 16.08 0.06 5.23
N SER A 283 16.36 -1.24 5.39
CA SER A 283 17.39 -1.78 6.30
C SER A 283 18.77 -1.89 5.64
N VAL A 284 18.81 -1.80 4.31
CA VAL A 284 20.03 -1.74 3.49
C VAL A 284 19.85 -0.67 2.42
N GLU A 285 20.95 -0.18 1.87
CA GLU A 285 20.92 0.82 0.80
C GLU A 285 20.41 0.19 -0.51
N ILE A 286 19.23 0.61 -0.97
CA ILE A 286 18.53 -0.01 -2.11
C ILE A 286 19.27 0.20 -3.43
N SER A 287 19.89 1.38 -3.61
CA SER A 287 20.76 1.71 -4.76
C SER A 287 21.93 0.73 -4.93
N SER A 288 22.37 0.08 -3.86
CA SER A 288 23.51 -0.86 -3.85
C SER A 288 23.14 -2.32 -4.19
N LEU A 289 21.85 -2.60 -4.38
CA LEU A 289 21.37 -3.95 -4.69
C LEU A 289 21.62 -4.32 -6.15
N THR A 290 21.73 -5.63 -6.41
CA THR A 290 21.89 -6.09 -7.80
C THR A 290 20.62 -5.83 -8.62
N ASN A 291 20.76 -5.66 -9.94
CA ASN A 291 19.61 -5.51 -10.85
C ASN A 291 18.59 -6.66 -10.75
N ILE A 292 19.07 -7.88 -10.45
CA ILE A 292 18.19 -9.05 -10.25
C ILE A 292 17.36 -8.85 -8.98
N SER A 293 17.98 -8.45 -7.87
CA SER A 293 17.27 -8.14 -6.63
C SER A 293 16.28 -6.99 -6.80
N LEU A 294 16.67 -5.91 -7.49
CA LEU A 294 15.76 -4.80 -7.82
C LEU A 294 14.56 -5.28 -8.65
N LEU A 295 14.75 -6.15 -9.63
CA LEU A 295 13.67 -6.72 -10.44
C LEU A 295 12.71 -7.60 -9.61
N ILE A 296 13.26 -8.38 -8.67
CA ILE A 296 12.46 -9.18 -7.73
C ILE A 296 11.65 -8.26 -6.82
N MET A 297 12.29 -7.21 -6.27
CA MET A 297 11.60 -6.22 -5.44
C MET A 297 10.49 -5.53 -6.23
N ILE A 298 10.72 -5.11 -7.47
CA ILE A 298 9.68 -4.56 -8.36
C ILE A 298 8.49 -5.51 -8.48
N SER A 299 8.76 -6.81 -8.68
CA SER A 299 7.71 -7.82 -8.81
C SER A 299 6.92 -8.02 -7.51
N LEU A 300 7.60 -8.02 -6.36
CA LEU A 300 6.97 -8.12 -5.03
C LEU A 300 6.16 -6.86 -4.71
N MET A 301 6.71 -5.68 -4.97
CA MET A 301 6.09 -4.37 -4.74
C MET A 301 4.78 -4.21 -5.50
N LEU A 302 4.74 -4.67 -6.75
CA LEU A 302 3.51 -4.63 -7.55
C LEU A 302 2.34 -5.34 -6.84
N ILE A 303 2.63 -6.40 -6.07
CA ILE A 303 1.67 -7.12 -5.23
C ILE A 303 1.67 -6.50 -3.82
N GLY A 304 0.79 -5.52 -3.62
CA GLY A 304 0.67 -4.79 -2.37
C GLY A 304 -0.03 -5.60 -1.25
N GLY A 305 -0.68 -4.88 -0.33
CA GLY A 305 -1.38 -5.51 0.79
C GLY A 305 -2.74 -6.11 0.42
N SER A 306 -3.47 -6.54 1.44
CA SER A 306 -4.76 -7.22 1.27
C SER A 306 -5.94 -6.23 1.25
N PRO A 307 -7.12 -6.62 0.76
CA PRO A 307 -8.29 -5.73 0.81
C PRO A 307 -8.62 -5.30 2.24
N GLY A 308 -8.99 -4.04 2.44
CA GLY A 308 -9.31 -3.52 3.77
C GLY A 308 -8.10 -3.24 4.64
N SER A 309 -6.90 -3.14 4.07
CA SER A 309 -5.66 -2.80 4.79
C SER A 309 -5.26 -1.34 4.63
N CYS A 310 -4.23 -0.94 5.38
CA CYS A 310 -3.57 0.35 5.25
C CYS A 310 -2.70 0.44 3.98
N ALA A 311 -2.46 -0.66 3.27
CA ALA A 311 -1.59 -0.75 2.11
C ALA A 311 -2.29 -0.42 0.78
N GLY A 312 -1.58 0.19 -0.17
CA GLY A 312 -2.06 0.47 -1.54
C GLY A 312 -1.82 -0.68 -2.52
N GLY A 313 -1.69 -0.33 -3.81
CA GLY A 313 -1.32 -1.24 -4.90
C GLY A 313 -2.34 -2.32 -5.28
N LEU A 314 -1.91 -3.25 -6.14
CA LEU A 314 -2.71 -4.42 -6.51
C LEU A 314 -2.81 -5.37 -5.32
N LYS A 315 -4.04 -5.78 -4.99
CA LYS A 315 -4.27 -6.56 -3.78
C LYS A 315 -3.78 -8.00 -3.92
N THR A 316 -3.36 -8.58 -2.80
CA THR A 316 -2.97 -10.01 -2.70
C THR A 316 -4.04 -10.95 -3.26
N THR A 317 -5.32 -10.64 -3.04
CA THR A 317 -6.46 -11.42 -3.56
C THR A 317 -6.62 -11.31 -5.08
N THR A 318 -6.31 -10.14 -5.66
CA THR A 318 -6.28 -9.93 -7.11
C THR A 318 -5.20 -10.80 -7.75
N PHE A 319 -3.98 -10.77 -7.20
CA PHE A 319 -2.89 -11.62 -7.64
C PHE A 319 -3.23 -13.10 -7.52
N ARG A 320 -3.79 -13.52 -6.38
CA ARG A 320 -4.18 -14.92 -6.16
C ARG A 320 -5.24 -15.40 -7.13
N THR A 321 -6.21 -14.55 -7.46
CA THR A 321 -7.26 -14.82 -8.44
C THR A 321 -6.68 -15.00 -9.84
N TRP A 322 -5.78 -14.12 -10.26
CA TRP A 322 -5.09 -14.21 -11.54
C TRP A 322 -4.24 -15.47 -11.66
N LEU A 323 -3.45 -15.78 -10.62
CA LEU A 323 -2.66 -16.99 -10.58
C LEU A 323 -3.54 -18.25 -10.66
N ALA A 324 -4.67 -18.26 -9.94
CA ALA A 324 -5.62 -19.35 -9.98
C ALA A 324 -6.29 -19.48 -11.37
N PHE A 325 -6.57 -18.37 -12.05
CA PHE A 325 -7.09 -18.37 -13.41
C PHE A 325 -6.10 -19.03 -14.37
N ILE A 326 -4.83 -18.62 -14.35
CA ILE A 326 -3.77 -19.22 -15.18
C ILE A 326 -3.64 -20.72 -14.91
N ILE A 327 -3.50 -21.11 -13.64
CA ILE A 327 -3.35 -22.54 -13.27
C ILE A 327 -4.57 -23.35 -13.71
N SER A 328 -5.78 -22.81 -13.57
CA SER A 328 -7.00 -23.52 -13.97
C SER A 328 -7.07 -23.69 -15.48
N LYS A 329 -6.65 -22.69 -16.26
CA LYS A 329 -6.60 -22.76 -17.73
C LYS A 329 -5.54 -23.75 -18.22
N ILE A 330 -4.34 -23.74 -17.64
CA ILE A 330 -3.28 -24.72 -17.97
C ILE A 330 -3.73 -26.15 -17.66
N LYS A 331 -4.48 -26.36 -16.56
CA LYS A 331 -5.03 -27.68 -16.19
C LYS A 331 -6.31 -28.07 -16.93
N GLY A 332 -6.84 -27.21 -17.81
CA GLY A 332 -8.09 -27.48 -18.52
C GLY A 332 -9.35 -27.46 -17.63
N HIS A 333 -9.29 -26.87 -16.44
CA HIS A 333 -10.46 -26.75 -15.56
C HIS A 333 -11.41 -25.66 -16.05
N SER A 334 -12.71 -25.96 -16.11
CA SER A 334 -13.76 -25.01 -16.49
C SER A 334 -14.02 -23.91 -15.45
N GLN A 335 -13.76 -24.22 -14.17
CA GLN A 335 -13.93 -23.31 -13.05
C GLN A 335 -12.58 -22.88 -12.48
N VAL A 336 -12.44 -21.59 -12.22
CA VAL A 336 -11.29 -21.06 -11.48
C VAL A 336 -11.49 -21.35 -10.00
N ARG A 337 -10.54 -22.04 -9.37
CA ARG A 337 -10.64 -22.48 -7.97
C ARG A 337 -9.49 -21.95 -7.13
N VAL A 338 -9.79 -21.53 -5.90
CA VAL A 338 -8.80 -21.16 -4.87
C VAL A 338 -9.12 -21.95 -3.60
N GLY A 339 -8.27 -22.92 -3.30
CA GLY A 339 -8.55 -23.92 -2.26
C GLY A 339 -9.79 -24.73 -2.63
N TRP A 340 -10.77 -24.77 -1.72
CA TRP A 340 -12.01 -25.54 -1.90
C TRP A 340 -13.17 -24.75 -2.54
N TYR A 341 -12.96 -23.47 -2.86
CA TYR A 341 -14.01 -22.61 -3.40
C TYR A 341 -13.74 -22.25 -4.87
N ALA A 342 -14.81 -22.20 -5.67
CA ALA A 342 -14.79 -21.68 -7.03
C ALA A 342 -15.07 -20.18 -7.03
N LEU A 343 -14.31 -19.44 -7.84
CA LEU A 343 -14.49 -17.99 -8.00
C LEU A 343 -15.62 -17.71 -8.99
N THR A 344 -16.38 -16.64 -8.74
CA THR A 344 -17.39 -16.17 -9.70
C THR A 344 -16.70 -15.59 -10.93
N ARG A 345 -17.34 -15.69 -12.11
CA ARG A 345 -16.83 -15.11 -13.36
C ARG A 345 -16.61 -13.60 -13.23
N GLU A 346 -17.50 -12.91 -12.50
CA GLU A 346 -17.37 -11.49 -12.22
C GLU A 346 -16.09 -11.16 -11.44
N SER A 347 -15.77 -11.96 -10.41
CA SER A 347 -14.54 -11.75 -9.61
C SER A 347 -13.28 -11.95 -10.44
N VAL A 348 -13.29 -12.98 -11.31
CA VAL A 348 -12.18 -13.28 -12.23
C VAL A 348 -12.01 -12.15 -13.23
N ASN A 349 -13.10 -11.75 -13.92
CA ASN A 349 -13.06 -10.67 -14.90
C ASN A 349 -12.60 -9.37 -14.26
N ARG A 350 -13.12 -9.03 -13.08
CA ARG A 350 -12.68 -7.86 -12.32
C ARG A 350 -11.18 -7.91 -12.01
N ALA A 351 -10.65 -9.05 -11.56
CA ALA A 351 -9.22 -9.18 -11.29
C ALA A 351 -8.37 -8.99 -12.56
N LEU A 352 -8.79 -9.55 -13.70
CA LEU A 352 -8.11 -9.38 -14.98
C LEU A 352 -8.14 -7.93 -15.45
N THR A 353 -9.30 -7.28 -15.41
CA THR A 353 -9.45 -5.86 -15.77
C THR A 353 -8.54 -4.97 -14.93
N LEU A 354 -8.44 -5.23 -13.62
CA LEU A 354 -7.56 -4.46 -12.73
C LEU A 354 -6.09 -4.62 -13.08
N LEU A 355 -5.65 -5.83 -13.41
CA LEU A 355 -4.28 -6.09 -13.82
C LEU A 355 -3.97 -5.41 -15.15
N THR A 356 -4.85 -5.52 -16.15
CA THR A 356 -4.68 -4.85 -17.44
C THR A 356 -4.60 -3.34 -17.27
N LEU A 357 -5.51 -2.74 -16.48
CA LEU A 357 -5.52 -1.31 -16.23
C LEU A 357 -4.23 -0.84 -15.51
N ALA A 358 -3.78 -1.58 -14.49
CA ALA A 358 -2.53 -1.29 -13.79
C ALA A 358 -1.33 -1.36 -14.74
N SER A 359 -1.25 -2.37 -15.61
CA SER A 359 -0.18 -2.49 -16.60
C SER A 359 -0.16 -1.32 -17.59
N VAL A 360 -1.32 -0.86 -18.07
CA VAL A 360 -1.41 0.30 -18.98
C VAL A 360 -0.98 1.59 -18.28
N ILE A 361 -1.44 1.82 -17.05
CA ILE A 361 -1.09 3.01 -16.26
C ILE A 361 0.41 3.01 -15.96
N LEU A 362 0.96 1.90 -15.46
CA LEU A 362 2.38 1.78 -15.17
C LEU A 362 3.24 1.90 -16.44
N GLY A 363 2.89 1.19 -17.51
CA GLY A 363 3.62 1.24 -18.77
C GLY A 363 3.66 2.65 -19.36
N SER A 364 2.53 3.37 -19.36
CA SER A 364 2.48 4.76 -19.81
C SER A 364 3.29 5.70 -18.92
N ALA A 365 3.23 5.54 -17.60
CA ALA A 365 4.01 6.36 -16.68
C ALA A 365 5.52 6.11 -16.78
N ILE A 366 5.96 4.86 -16.97
CA ILE A 366 7.37 4.53 -17.19
C ILE A 366 7.87 5.20 -18.47
N VAL A 367 7.09 5.18 -19.56
CA VAL A 367 7.43 5.89 -20.80
C VAL A 367 7.53 7.39 -20.55
N LEU A 368 6.55 8.01 -19.88
CA LEU A 368 6.56 9.44 -19.60
C LEU A 368 7.72 9.85 -18.69
N LEU A 369 8.04 9.08 -17.65
CA LEU A 369 9.20 9.34 -16.77
C LEU A 369 10.53 9.15 -17.52
N SER A 370 10.60 8.18 -18.43
CA SER A 370 11.77 8.00 -19.29
C SER A 370 11.97 9.19 -20.23
N LEU A 371 10.87 9.85 -20.65
CA LEU A 371 10.94 11.08 -21.44
C LEU A 371 11.39 12.29 -20.60
N THR A 372 10.97 12.41 -19.34
CA THR A 372 11.32 13.57 -18.50
C THR A 372 12.71 13.45 -17.87
N GLU A 373 13.10 12.26 -17.42
CA GLU A 373 14.34 12.05 -16.66
C GLU A 373 15.49 11.46 -17.50
N GLY A 374 15.19 10.79 -18.63
CA GLY A 374 16.18 9.99 -19.38
C GLY A 374 16.35 10.34 -20.86
N SER A 375 15.54 11.25 -21.42
CA SER A 375 15.48 11.46 -22.88
C SER A 375 16.74 12.06 -23.51
N HIS A 376 17.60 12.68 -22.70
CA HIS A 376 18.78 13.39 -23.17
C HIS A 376 20.07 12.54 -23.17
N LEU A 377 20.04 11.34 -22.59
CA LEU A 377 21.22 10.51 -22.40
C LEU A 377 21.28 9.36 -23.43
N PRO A 378 22.44 9.12 -24.08
CA PRO A 378 22.66 7.90 -24.86
C PRO A 378 22.53 6.64 -23.99
N HIS A 379 22.10 5.51 -24.57
CA HIS A 379 21.90 4.25 -23.83
C HIS A 379 23.12 3.78 -23.01
N ILE A 380 24.34 4.11 -23.46
CA ILE A 380 25.59 3.75 -22.76
C ILE A 380 25.72 4.49 -21.43
N GLU A 381 25.28 5.76 -21.38
CA GLU A 381 25.31 6.60 -20.19
C GLU A 381 24.06 6.37 -19.32
N ALA A 382 22.93 6.02 -19.94
CA ALA A 382 21.68 5.69 -19.26
C ALA A 382 21.62 4.23 -18.71
N ARG A 383 22.75 3.54 -18.57
CA ARG A 383 22.77 2.17 -18.04
C ARG A 383 22.32 2.18 -16.58
N GLY A 384 21.23 1.46 -16.28
CA GLY A 384 20.64 1.41 -14.95
C GLY A 384 19.47 2.39 -14.75
N HIS A 385 19.43 3.50 -15.48
CA HIS A 385 18.33 4.47 -15.35
C HIS A 385 16.95 3.88 -15.60
N PHE A 386 16.81 2.95 -16.56
CA PHE A 386 15.51 2.30 -16.82
C PHE A 386 15.01 1.48 -15.63
N ILE A 387 15.90 0.76 -14.92
CA ILE A 387 15.49 -0.02 -13.75
C ILE A 387 15.15 0.90 -12.58
N GLU A 388 15.88 2.01 -12.40
CA GLU A 388 15.57 3.02 -11.37
C GLU A 388 14.22 3.69 -11.62
N ILE A 389 13.94 4.12 -12.85
CA ILE A 389 12.64 4.71 -13.24
C ILE A 389 11.51 3.70 -13.05
N THR A 390 11.73 2.45 -13.48
CA THR A 390 10.74 1.38 -13.30
C THR A 390 10.49 1.11 -11.81
N PHE A 391 11.56 1.10 -11.00
CA PHE A 391 11.48 0.90 -9.56
C PHE A 391 10.67 2.02 -8.89
N GLU A 392 10.96 3.28 -9.21
CA GLU A 392 10.23 4.44 -8.69
C GLU A 392 8.76 4.45 -9.13
N ALA A 393 8.48 4.17 -10.41
CA ALA A 393 7.12 4.15 -10.93
C ALA A 393 6.28 3.06 -10.24
N VAL A 394 6.83 1.86 -10.07
CA VAL A 394 6.15 0.76 -9.38
C VAL A 394 6.01 1.04 -7.89
N SER A 395 7.05 1.58 -7.24
CA SER A 395 7.01 1.99 -5.84
C SER A 395 5.95 3.06 -5.60
N ALA A 396 5.86 4.09 -6.46
CA ALA A 396 4.83 5.12 -6.39
C ALA A 396 3.43 4.55 -6.58
N PHE A 397 3.20 3.76 -7.64
CA PHE A 397 1.90 3.16 -7.94
C PHE A 397 1.43 2.16 -6.88
N ALA A 398 2.34 1.34 -6.35
CA ALA A 398 2.01 0.38 -5.32
C ALA A 398 1.98 1.00 -3.91
N THR A 399 2.30 2.29 -3.78
CA THR A 399 2.46 3.02 -2.53
C THR A 399 3.46 2.33 -1.59
N VAL A 400 4.66 2.02 -2.10
CA VAL A 400 5.69 1.31 -1.34
C VAL A 400 6.67 2.24 -0.67
N GLY A 401 7.18 3.25 -1.36
CA GLY A 401 8.08 4.23 -0.74
C GLY A 401 9.55 3.86 -0.73
N LEU A 402 9.92 2.68 -1.24
CA LEU A 402 11.31 2.39 -1.52
C LEU A 402 11.76 3.18 -2.75
N SER A 403 12.99 3.66 -2.72
CA SER A 403 13.60 4.42 -3.80
C SER A 403 15.03 3.92 -4.01
N THR A 404 15.49 3.93 -5.27
CA THR A 404 16.91 3.75 -5.63
C THR A 404 17.71 5.04 -5.50
N GLY A 405 17.09 6.14 -5.06
CA GLY A 405 17.72 7.46 -4.92
C GLY A 405 17.33 8.47 -6.01
N LEU A 406 16.41 8.13 -6.92
CA LEU A 406 15.98 9.04 -8.00
C LEU A 406 15.00 10.12 -7.51
N THR A 407 14.16 9.81 -6.51
CA THR A 407 13.09 10.70 -6.01
C THR A 407 13.54 12.15 -5.71
N PRO A 408 14.67 12.40 -4.99
CA PRO A 408 15.13 13.77 -4.73
C PRO A 408 15.53 14.54 -5.98
N GLY A 409 15.95 13.85 -7.05
CA GLY A 409 16.44 14.42 -8.30
C GLY A 409 15.40 14.57 -9.40
N LEU A 410 14.13 14.22 -9.15
CA LEU A 410 13.07 14.28 -10.15
C LEU A 410 12.84 15.70 -10.67
N SER A 411 12.64 15.82 -11.98
CA SER A 411 12.12 17.05 -12.60
C SER A 411 10.71 17.40 -12.08
N ASP A 412 10.28 18.65 -12.25
CA ASP A 412 8.92 19.06 -11.86
C ASP A 412 7.84 18.25 -12.59
N ALA A 413 8.07 17.93 -13.87
CA ALA A 413 7.17 17.05 -14.63
C ALA A 413 7.17 15.61 -14.06
N GLY A 414 8.35 15.08 -13.72
CA GLY A 414 8.50 13.77 -13.08
C GLY A 414 7.78 13.68 -11.72
N LYS A 415 7.92 14.72 -10.88
CA LYS A 415 7.21 14.84 -9.60
C LYS A 415 5.70 14.78 -9.79
N ILE A 416 5.14 15.46 -10.80
CA ILE A 416 3.70 15.42 -11.10
C ILE A 416 3.25 14.00 -11.49
N ILE A 417 4.04 13.31 -12.33
CA ILE A 417 3.72 11.93 -12.74
C ILE A 417 3.71 11.00 -11.51
N ILE A 418 4.71 11.10 -10.64
CA ILE A 418 4.80 10.30 -9.41
C ILE A 418 3.65 10.64 -8.44
N ILE A 419 3.27 11.92 -8.29
CA ILE A 419 2.08 12.33 -7.51
C ILE A 419 0.82 11.62 -8.02
N ILE A 420 0.60 11.62 -9.34
CA ILE A 420 -0.56 10.96 -9.95
C ILE A 420 -0.51 9.45 -9.71
N LEU A 421 0.66 8.81 -9.87
CA LEU A 421 0.83 7.38 -9.61
C LEU A 421 0.51 7.02 -8.16
N MET A 422 1.03 7.77 -7.18
CA MET A 422 0.72 7.57 -5.76
C MET A 422 -0.77 7.67 -5.49
N PHE A 423 -1.42 8.69 -6.06
CA PHE A 423 -2.85 8.94 -5.86
C PHE A 423 -3.71 7.82 -6.47
N VAL A 424 -3.45 7.43 -7.73
CA VAL A 424 -4.16 6.34 -8.41
C VAL A 424 -3.92 5.00 -7.71
N GLY A 425 -2.68 4.76 -7.32
CA GLY A 425 -2.26 3.61 -6.54
C GLY A 425 -3.01 3.44 -5.23
N ARG A 426 -3.15 4.54 -4.48
CA ARG A 426 -3.87 4.58 -3.22
C ARG A 426 -5.37 4.40 -3.40
N LEU A 427 -5.95 5.15 -4.34
CA LEU A 427 -7.38 5.06 -4.65
C LEU A 427 -7.77 3.65 -5.10
N GLY A 428 -6.84 2.94 -5.72
CA GLY A 428 -7.06 1.62 -6.25
C GLY A 428 -7.71 1.71 -7.64
N PRO A 429 -7.24 0.95 -8.64
CA PRO A 429 -7.78 1.00 -9.99
C PRO A 429 -9.29 0.66 -10.06
N VAL A 430 -9.81 -0.07 -9.06
CA VAL A 430 -11.23 -0.35 -8.91
C VAL A 430 -12.07 0.92 -8.83
N TRP A 431 -11.66 1.87 -7.97
CA TRP A 431 -12.43 3.09 -7.74
C TRP A 431 -12.41 3.99 -8.96
N LEU A 432 -11.28 4.02 -9.66
CA LEU A 432 -11.18 4.69 -10.95
C LEU A 432 -12.12 4.05 -12.00
N LEU A 433 -12.12 2.72 -12.08
CA LEU A 433 -12.97 1.99 -13.01
C LEU A 433 -14.47 2.18 -12.70
N THR A 434 -14.89 2.10 -11.44
CA THR A 434 -16.30 2.33 -11.06
C THR A 434 -16.70 3.77 -11.30
N ALA A 435 -15.81 4.74 -11.05
CA ALA A 435 -16.04 6.14 -11.36
C ALA A 435 -16.25 6.36 -12.87
N ILE A 436 -15.38 5.78 -13.72
CA ILE A 436 -15.51 5.86 -15.18
C ILE A 436 -16.78 5.15 -15.67
N ASN A 437 -17.07 3.95 -15.18
CA ASN A 437 -18.26 3.18 -15.56
C ASN A 437 -19.55 3.90 -15.17
N SER A 438 -19.57 4.64 -14.05
CA SER A 438 -20.75 5.42 -13.65
C SER A 438 -21.16 6.48 -14.69
N TRP A 439 -20.21 6.90 -15.54
CA TRP A 439 -20.47 7.86 -16.62
C TRP A 439 -21.09 7.21 -17.84
N GLN A 440 -20.87 5.91 -18.04
CA GLN A 440 -21.40 5.14 -19.16
C GLN A 440 -22.79 4.59 -18.86
N SER A 441 -23.62 4.46 -19.89
CA SER A 441 -24.94 3.79 -19.80
C SER A 441 -24.85 2.42 -20.45
N GLU A 442 -25.27 1.37 -19.74
CA GLU A 442 -25.35 0.05 -20.37
C GLU A 442 -26.31 0.10 -21.58
N PRO A 443 -25.85 -0.30 -22.77
CA PRO A 443 -26.73 -0.42 -23.92
C PRO A 443 -27.81 -1.47 -23.65
N ARG A 444 -29.07 -1.13 -23.91
CA ARG A 444 -30.23 -2.02 -23.67
C ARG A 444 -30.41 -3.11 -24.73
N PHE A 445 -29.47 -3.22 -25.67
CA PHE A 445 -29.48 -4.21 -26.73
C PHE A 445 -28.19 -5.04 -26.67
N ARG A 446 -28.26 -6.28 -27.15
CA ARG A 446 -27.10 -7.15 -27.32
C ARG A 446 -26.81 -7.30 -28.80
N LEU A 447 -25.54 -7.28 -29.16
CA LEU A 447 -25.07 -7.62 -30.50
C LEU A 447 -24.86 -9.13 -30.60
N PRO A 448 -24.90 -9.72 -31.81
CA PRO A 448 -24.55 -11.12 -31.99
C PRO A 448 -23.11 -11.38 -31.52
N GLU A 449 -22.91 -12.50 -30.82
CA GLU A 449 -21.59 -12.99 -30.44
C GLU A 449 -20.99 -13.74 -31.64
N ASP A 450 -19.74 -13.43 -31.99
CA ASP A 450 -18.97 -14.14 -33.01
C ASP A 450 -17.59 -14.48 -32.45
N ASP A 451 -17.03 -15.59 -32.91
CA ASP A 451 -15.75 -16.08 -32.39
C ASP A 451 -14.59 -15.38 -33.12
N LEU A 452 -13.79 -14.63 -32.37
CA LEU A 452 -12.57 -14.03 -32.90
C LEU A 452 -11.42 -14.99 -32.61
N PRO A 453 -10.77 -15.59 -33.63
CA PRO A 453 -9.63 -16.47 -33.38
C PRO A 453 -8.51 -15.69 -32.67
N LEU A 454 -8.23 -16.11 -31.43
CA LEU A 454 -7.09 -15.67 -30.65
C LEU A 454 -5.99 -16.75 -30.75
N GLY A 455 -4.73 -16.31 -30.84
CA GLY A 455 -3.58 -17.18 -31.09
C GLY A 455 -3.23 -18.17 -29.98
#